data_AF-A0A841WLZ9-F1
#
_entry.id   AF-A0A841WLZ9-F1
#
_cell.length_a   1.000
_cell.length_b   1.000
_cell.length_c   1.000
_cell.angle_alpha   90.00
_cell.angle_beta   90.00
_cell.angle_gamma   90.00
#
_symmetry.space_group_name_H-M   'P 1'
#
loop_
_entity.id
_entity.type
_entity.pdbx_description
1 polymer ?
#
loop_
_entity_poly.entity_id
_entity_poly.type
_entity_poly.pdbx_seq_one_letter_code
_entity_poly.pdbx_strand_id
1 'polypeptide(L)'
;MKALILSGGKGTRLRPLTYSGAKQLVPVANKPVLWYGIEEMVAAGITDIGIIISPETGAEVQAKTGNGEFFGAKITYILQDQPAGLAHAVQIARPFLGDSPFVMYLGDNLIQLGDLRYFLQQFSQQQPDALILLRPVANPSAFGVAEVDDGGKVLQLIEKPKIPPSNLALVGVYFFSHVIFDAIANIQPSARGELEITDAIQYLINQQKQVVAHKLQGWWLDTGKKDDLLEANRLVLDTYLTPSNLAEVDAQSQIIGRVKIGAKSQVINCTIRGPVIIGNNCHLENCFIGPYSSIANNATLIDTDLEHSVILEGAKIAGIHQRIIDSVIGQRAQLTIAPRRPKALRFLIGDDCQIELT
;
A
#
# COMPACT_ATOMS: atom_id res chain seq x y z
N MET A 1 -9.04 15.72 -15.65
CA MET A 1 -9.54 14.74 -14.66
C MET A 1 -8.78 14.96 -13.36
N LYS A 2 -9.43 14.79 -12.21
CA LYS A 2 -8.78 14.86 -10.88
C LYS A 2 -8.58 13.46 -10.30
N ALA A 3 -7.78 13.35 -9.25
CA ALA A 3 -7.69 12.13 -8.46
C ALA A 3 -8.10 12.37 -7.00
N LEU A 4 -8.68 11.36 -6.38
CA LEU A 4 -8.98 11.30 -4.96
C LEU A 4 -8.36 10.04 -4.37
N ILE A 5 -7.38 10.19 -3.49
CA ILE A 5 -6.76 9.08 -2.76
C ILE A 5 -7.34 9.01 -1.35
N LEU A 6 -7.75 7.82 -0.90
CA LEU A 6 -8.30 7.63 0.43
C LEU A 6 -7.22 7.11 1.40
N SER A 7 -6.88 7.94 2.39
CA SER A 7 -5.86 7.66 3.41
C SER A 7 -6.36 7.91 4.84
N GLY A 8 -7.67 7.73 5.09
CA GLY A 8 -8.29 7.95 6.40
C GLY A 8 -8.41 6.71 7.30
N GLY A 9 -7.96 5.53 6.84
CA GLY A 9 -8.16 4.27 7.57
C GLY A 9 -7.24 4.10 8.80
N LYS A 10 -7.80 3.59 9.90
CA LYS A 10 -7.07 3.37 11.18
C LYS A 10 -6.00 2.26 11.15
N GLY A 11 -5.93 1.44 10.09
CA GLY A 11 -4.84 0.48 9.88
C GLY A 11 -4.70 -0.65 10.90
N THR A 12 -5.75 -0.98 11.67
CA THR A 12 -5.66 -1.86 12.86
C THR A 12 -5.13 -3.28 12.59
N ARG A 13 -5.33 -3.82 11.38
CA ARG A 13 -4.85 -5.16 10.98
C ARG A 13 -3.33 -5.26 10.76
N LEU A 14 -2.65 -4.12 10.60
CA LEU A 14 -1.19 -4.02 10.45
C LEU A 14 -0.48 -3.62 11.75
N ARG A 15 -1.20 -3.60 12.88
CA ARG A 15 -0.54 -3.43 14.17
C ARG A 15 0.46 -4.59 14.38
N PRO A 16 1.62 -4.32 15.02
CA PRO A 16 1.96 -3.10 15.76
C PRO A 16 2.48 -1.94 14.90
N LEU A 17 2.75 -2.14 13.59
CA LEU A 17 3.41 -1.14 12.75
C LEU A 17 2.59 0.16 12.61
N THR A 18 1.27 0.04 12.64
CA THR A 18 0.34 1.17 12.52
C THR A 18 -0.04 1.81 13.85
N TYR A 19 0.59 1.42 14.98
CA TYR A 19 0.50 2.20 16.22
C TYR A 19 1.27 3.51 16.10
N SER A 20 2.40 3.51 15.39
CA SER A 20 3.27 4.67 15.26
C SER A 20 3.07 5.46 13.97
N GLY A 21 2.14 5.05 13.09
CA GLY A 21 1.83 5.83 11.89
C GLY A 21 0.73 5.28 10.97
N ALA A 22 0.44 6.02 9.91
CA ALA A 22 -0.59 5.69 8.93
C ALA A 22 -0.30 4.39 8.14
N LYS A 23 -1.31 3.54 7.93
CA LYS A 23 -1.20 2.30 7.14
C LYS A 23 -0.59 2.54 5.76
N GLN A 24 -1.02 3.62 5.11
CA GLN A 24 -0.63 3.99 3.75
C GLN A 24 0.85 4.44 3.66
N LEU A 25 1.48 4.73 4.81
CA LEU A 25 2.90 5.07 4.89
C LEU A 25 3.81 3.89 5.20
N VAL A 26 3.25 2.72 5.51
CA VAL A 26 4.02 1.48 5.68
C VAL A 26 4.76 1.22 4.37
N PRO A 27 6.10 1.07 4.39
CA PRO A 27 6.87 1.01 3.17
C PRO A 27 6.85 -0.39 2.55
N VAL A 28 6.73 -0.43 1.23
CA VAL A 28 6.97 -1.60 0.38
C VAL A 28 8.19 -1.27 -0.48
N ALA A 29 9.22 -2.12 -0.43
CA ALA A 29 10.52 -1.86 -1.07
C ALA A 29 11.08 -0.47 -0.74
N ASN A 30 11.09 -0.10 0.55
CA ASN A 30 11.53 1.20 1.09
C ASN A 30 10.75 2.44 0.61
N LYS A 31 9.59 2.28 -0.05
CA LYS A 31 8.74 3.40 -0.48
C LYS A 31 7.34 3.29 0.15
N PRO A 32 6.77 4.37 0.69
CA PRO A 32 5.40 4.38 1.19
C PRO A 32 4.39 3.85 0.15
N VAL A 33 3.45 2.98 0.57
CA VAL A 33 2.39 2.44 -0.31
C VAL A 33 1.63 3.56 -1.02
N LEU A 34 1.29 4.63 -0.29
CA LEU A 34 0.59 5.80 -0.81
C LEU A 34 1.28 6.41 -2.06
N TRP A 35 2.62 6.41 -2.08
CA TRP A 35 3.38 7.07 -3.13
C TRP A 35 3.31 6.31 -4.45
N TYR A 36 3.13 4.98 -4.44
CA TYR A 36 2.90 4.22 -5.66
C TYR A 36 1.60 4.68 -6.37
N GLY A 37 0.54 4.93 -5.60
CA GLY A 37 -0.71 5.46 -6.16
C GLY A 37 -0.55 6.87 -6.74
N ILE A 38 0.20 7.74 -6.07
CA ILE A 38 0.50 9.10 -6.56
C ILE A 38 1.30 9.04 -7.86
N GLU A 39 2.38 8.26 -7.89
CA GLU A 39 3.24 8.11 -9.08
C GLU A 39 2.45 7.53 -10.26
N GLU A 40 1.58 6.55 -10.02
CA GLU A 40 0.72 5.96 -11.06
C GLU A 40 -0.27 6.99 -11.64
N MET A 41 -0.86 7.83 -10.79
CA MET A 41 -1.75 8.92 -11.24
C MET A 41 -1.00 9.95 -12.07
N VAL A 42 0.17 10.38 -11.62
CA VAL A 42 1.01 11.33 -12.35
C VAL A 42 1.45 10.73 -13.69
N ALA A 43 1.87 9.47 -13.71
CA ALA A 43 2.26 8.76 -14.93
C ALA A 43 1.09 8.63 -15.93
N ALA A 44 -0.15 8.56 -15.44
CA ALA A 44 -1.36 8.61 -16.24
C ALA A 44 -1.76 10.05 -16.69
N GLY A 45 -1.06 11.08 -16.21
CA GLY A 45 -1.29 12.49 -16.55
C GLY A 45 -2.25 13.23 -15.61
N ILE A 46 -2.56 12.67 -14.43
CA ILE A 46 -3.42 13.29 -13.43
C ILE A 46 -2.55 13.96 -12.37
N THR A 47 -2.46 15.29 -12.40
CA THR A 47 -1.58 16.08 -11.52
C THR A 47 -2.33 16.85 -10.42
N ASP A 48 -3.66 16.96 -10.47
CA ASP A 48 -4.48 17.52 -9.39
C ASP A 48 -5.02 16.39 -8.51
N ILE A 49 -4.43 16.22 -7.32
CA ILE A 49 -4.67 15.07 -6.43
C ILE A 49 -5.23 15.57 -5.10
N GLY A 50 -6.39 15.05 -4.71
CA GLY A 50 -6.95 15.18 -3.38
C GLY A 50 -6.57 13.97 -2.54
N ILE A 51 -6.12 14.16 -1.29
CA ILE A 51 -5.86 13.06 -0.35
C ILE A 51 -6.76 13.23 0.87
N ILE A 52 -7.62 12.25 1.08
CA ILE A 52 -8.46 12.16 2.29
C ILE A 52 -7.58 11.70 3.44
N ILE A 53 -7.57 12.48 4.52
CA ILE A 53 -6.80 12.21 5.73
C ILE A 53 -7.72 12.18 6.95
N SER A 54 -7.31 11.47 7.99
CA SER A 54 -8.01 11.48 9.28
C SER A 54 -7.34 12.44 10.27
N PRO A 55 -8.04 12.88 11.33
CA PRO A 55 -7.45 13.72 12.38
C PRO A 55 -6.23 13.06 13.05
N GLU A 56 -6.22 11.74 13.18
CA GLU A 56 -5.19 11.01 13.93
C GLU A 56 -3.88 10.84 13.16
N THR A 57 -3.93 10.64 11.84
CA THR A 57 -2.75 10.31 11.01
C THR A 57 -2.45 11.35 9.93
N GLY A 58 -3.34 12.32 9.72
CA GLY A 58 -3.24 13.27 8.62
C GLY A 58 -1.98 14.14 8.64
N ALA A 59 -1.53 14.57 9.82
CA ALA A 59 -0.31 15.36 9.95
C ALA A 59 0.94 14.59 9.49
N GLU A 60 1.00 13.29 9.77
CA GLU A 60 2.11 12.43 9.33
C GLU A 60 2.08 12.23 7.80
N VAL A 61 0.90 11.97 7.24
CA VAL A 61 0.71 11.86 5.78
C VAL A 61 1.14 13.13 5.07
N GLN A 62 0.78 14.30 5.61
CA GLN A 62 1.21 15.61 5.11
C GLN A 62 2.72 15.80 5.20
N ALA A 63 3.30 15.56 6.38
CA ALA A 63 4.73 15.74 6.61
C ALA A 63 5.59 14.84 5.72
N LYS A 64 5.15 13.60 5.49
CA LYS A 64 5.88 12.63 4.67
C LYS A 64 5.70 12.93 3.18
N THR A 65 4.48 13.20 2.73
CA THR A 65 4.14 13.26 1.29
C THR A 65 4.36 14.65 0.68
N GLY A 66 4.26 15.71 1.48
CA GLY A 66 4.44 17.08 1.02
C GLY A 66 3.36 17.58 0.06
N ASN A 67 3.58 18.74 -0.54
CA ASN A 67 2.58 19.41 -1.38
C ASN A 67 2.41 18.82 -2.80
N GLY A 68 3.15 17.76 -3.15
CA GLY A 68 3.13 17.12 -4.47
C GLY A 68 4.28 17.49 -5.41
N GLU A 69 5.09 18.50 -5.09
CA GLU A 69 6.18 18.98 -5.96
C GLU A 69 7.17 17.87 -6.35
N PHE A 70 7.53 17.01 -5.39
CA PHE A 70 8.40 15.86 -5.63
C PHE A 70 7.88 14.93 -6.74
N PHE A 71 6.56 14.84 -6.90
CA PHE A 71 5.91 14.01 -7.90
C PHE A 71 5.56 14.79 -9.18
N GLY A 72 5.79 16.11 -9.24
CA GLY A 72 5.28 16.94 -10.33
C GLY A 72 3.76 17.11 -10.30
N ALA A 73 3.15 17.07 -9.11
CA ALA A 73 1.72 17.18 -8.89
C ALA A 73 1.38 18.30 -7.88
N LYS A 74 0.08 18.61 -7.76
CA LYS A 74 -0.48 19.45 -6.71
C LYS A 74 -1.38 18.60 -5.82
N ILE A 75 -0.99 18.49 -4.54
CA ILE A 75 -1.73 17.72 -3.54
C ILE A 75 -2.56 18.65 -2.66
N THR A 76 -3.85 18.35 -2.55
CA THR A 76 -4.79 18.98 -1.62
C THR A 76 -5.20 17.97 -0.55
N TYR A 77 -4.97 18.30 0.71
CA TYR A 77 -5.39 17.45 1.83
C TYR A 77 -6.80 17.79 2.27
N ILE A 78 -7.63 16.77 2.45
CA ILE A 78 -9.06 16.89 2.74
C ILE A 78 -9.34 16.09 4.01
N LEU A 79 -9.75 16.78 5.07
CA LEU A 79 -10.01 16.15 6.36
C LEU A 79 -11.34 15.39 6.33
N GLN A 80 -11.30 14.11 6.71
CA GLN A 80 -12.48 13.32 7.03
C GLN A 80 -12.50 13.12 8.56
N ASP A 81 -13.34 13.90 9.25
CA ASP A 81 -13.37 13.92 10.72
C ASP A 81 -13.75 12.57 11.35
N GLN A 82 -14.59 11.80 10.66
CA GLN A 82 -15.05 10.49 11.12
C GLN A 82 -15.00 9.47 9.98
N PRO A 83 -14.61 8.21 10.26
CA PRO A 83 -14.51 7.15 9.27
C PRO A 83 -15.90 6.59 8.89
N ALA A 84 -16.79 7.44 8.37
CA ALA A 84 -18.17 7.08 8.01
C ALA A 84 -18.31 6.46 6.61
N GLY A 85 -17.28 5.75 6.14
CA GLY A 85 -17.29 5.02 4.86
C GLY A 85 -16.64 5.73 3.68
N LEU A 86 -16.48 4.98 2.58
CA LEU A 86 -15.80 5.43 1.36
C LEU A 86 -16.63 6.47 0.59
N ALA A 87 -17.95 6.29 0.52
CA ALA A 87 -18.82 7.25 -0.15
C ALA A 87 -18.87 8.59 0.61
N HIS A 88 -18.77 8.58 1.93
CA HIS A 88 -18.63 9.79 2.74
C HIS A 88 -17.35 10.57 2.39
N ALA A 89 -16.23 9.87 2.15
CA ALA A 89 -14.99 10.52 1.74
C ALA A 89 -15.13 11.24 0.38
N VAL A 90 -15.84 10.62 -0.57
CA VAL A 90 -16.17 11.27 -1.86
C VAL A 90 -17.07 12.49 -1.65
N GLN A 91 -18.07 12.39 -0.77
CA GLN A 91 -18.98 13.49 -0.44
C GLN A 91 -18.23 14.71 0.11
N ILE A 92 -17.33 14.50 1.07
CA ILE A 92 -16.51 15.58 1.65
C ILE A 92 -15.57 16.19 0.59
N ALA A 93 -15.06 15.38 -0.33
CA ALA A 93 -14.19 15.84 -1.41
C ALA A 93 -14.90 16.66 -2.49
N ARG A 94 -16.25 16.75 -2.48
CA ARG A 94 -17.03 17.44 -3.52
C ARG A 94 -16.54 18.87 -3.83
N PRO A 95 -16.19 19.74 -2.85
CA PRO A 95 -15.67 21.08 -3.16
C PRO A 95 -14.34 21.05 -3.94
N PHE A 96 -13.49 20.06 -3.66
CA PHE A 96 -12.25 19.85 -4.41
C PHE A 96 -12.53 19.27 -5.80
N LEU A 97 -13.43 18.29 -5.91
CA LEU A 97 -13.72 17.59 -7.17
C LEU A 97 -14.47 18.49 -8.16
N GLY A 98 -15.51 19.20 -7.70
CA GLY A 98 -16.45 19.91 -8.57
C GLY A 98 -17.18 18.94 -9.51
N ASP A 99 -17.47 19.37 -10.74
CA ASP A 99 -18.12 18.52 -11.75
C ASP A 99 -17.11 17.73 -12.62
N SER A 100 -15.81 17.81 -12.31
CA SER A 100 -14.79 17.05 -13.04
C SER A 100 -14.98 15.57 -12.78
N PRO A 101 -14.90 14.70 -13.82
CA PRO A 101 -14.69 13.29 -13.57
C PRO A 101 -13.38 13.09 -12.80
N PHE A 102 -13.31 11.99 -12.06
CA PHE A 102 -12.16 11.70 -11.22
C PHE A 102 -11.92 10.20 -11.07
N VAL A 103 -10.66 9.86 -10.76
CA VAL A 103 -10.30 8.55 -10.27
C VAL A 103 -10.30 8.56 -8.74
N MET A 104 -10.98 7.59 -8.13
CA MET A 104 -10.89 7.30 -6.71
C MET A 104 -9.94 6.11 -6.51
N TYR A 105 -8.96 6.25 -5.63
CA TYR A 105 -7.95 5.22 -5.36
C TYR A 105 -7.80 5.01 -3.86
N LEU A 106 -7.90 3.76 -3.41
CA LEU A 106 -7.68 3.41 -2.01
C LEU A 106 -6.18 3.40 -1.72
N GLY A 107 -5.71 4.27 -0.82
CA GLY A 107 -4.28 4.54 -0.60
C GLY A 107 -3.48 3.37 0.01
N ASP A 108 -4.13 2.26 0.32
CA ASP A 108 -3.55 1.00 0.79
C ASP A 108 -3.58 -0.13 -0.24
N ASN A 109 -4.03 0.18 -1.47
CA ASN A 109 -4.05 -0.76 -2.59
C ASN A 109 -2.84 -0.50 -3.50
N LEU A 110 -2.22 -1.58 -3.97
CA LEU A 110 -1.21 -1.51 -5.03
C LEU A 110 -1.74 -2.26 -6.25
N ILE A 111 -1.76 -1.58 -7.40
CA ILE A 111 -1.93 -2.22 -8.71
C ILE A 111 -0.60 -2.15 -9.46
N GLN A 112 -0.43 -3.05 -10.42
CA GLN A 112 0.74 -3.03 -11.30
C GLN A 112 0.79 -1.70 -12.10
N LEU A 113 1.96 -1.05 -12.11
CA LEU A 113 2.18 0.24 -12.74
C LEU A 113 1.96 0.16 -14.25
N GLY A 114 1.30 1.19 -14.80
CA GLY A 114 0.96 1.30 -16.22
C GLY A 114 -0.47 0.91 -16.56
N ASP A 115 -1.15 0.16 -15.68
CA ASP A 115 -2.54 -0.26 -15.89
C ASP A 115 -3.51 0.93 -15.79
N LEU A 116 -3.22 1.95 -14.96
CA LEU A 116 -4.16 3.05 -14.74
C LEU A 116 -4.36 3.88 -16.00
N ARG A 117 -3.30 4.11 -16.79
CA ARG A 117 -3.37 4.88 -18.04
C ARG A 117 -4.30 4.21 -19.05
N TYR A 118 -4.28 2.89 -19.13
CA TYR A 118 -5.16 2.12 -20.02
C TYR A 118 -6.63 2.33 -19.61
N PHE A 119 -6.97 2.15 -18.34
CA PHE A 119 -8.34 2.32 -17.86
C PHE A 119 -8.83 3.78 -17.94
N LEU A 120 -7.93 4.73 -17.72
CA LEU A 120 -8.20 6.16 -17.91
C LEU A 120 -8.60 6.48 -19.36
N GLN A 121 -7.90 5.89 -20.33
CA GLN A 121 -8.25 6.04 -21.75
C GLN A 121 -9.62 5.44 -22.06
N GLN A 122 -9.91 4.24 -21.53
CA GLN A 122 -11.23 3.60 -21.71
C GLN A 122 -12.35 4.46 -21.11
N PHE A 123 -12.17 4.95 -19.89
CA PHE A 123 -13.14 5.84 -19.24
C PHE A 123 -13.36 7.12 -20.05
N SER A 124 -12.29 7.73 -20.56
CA SER A 124 -12.38 8.98 -21.33
C SER A 124 -13.05 8.80 -22.70
N GLN A 125 -12.88 7.63 -23.33
CA GLN A 125 -13.46 7.32 -24.64
C GLN A 125 -14.94 6.93 -24.54
N GLN A 126 -15.29 6.09 -23.56
CA GLN A 126 -16.66 5.58 -23.39
C GLN A 126 -17.55 6.54 -22.58
N GLN A 127 -16.93 7.41 -21.78
CA GLN A 127 -17.59 8.36 -20.87
C GLN A 127 -18.70 7.72 -20.00
N PRO A 128 -18.44 6.56 -19.35
CA PRO A 128 -19.45 5.93 -18.52
C PRO A 128 -19.71 6.75 -17.26
N ASP A 129 -20.85 6.52 -16.61
CA ASP A 129 -21.15 7.15 -15.32
C ASP A 129 -20.20 6.65 -14.23
N ALA A 130 -19.80 5.38 -14.29
CA ALA A 130 -18.77 4.77 -13.46
C ALA A 130 -17.99 3.67 -14.20
N LEU A 131 -16.70 3.53 -13.90
CA LEU A 131 -15.88 2.38 -14.29
C LEU A 131 -15.26 1.76 -13.04
N ILE A 132 -15.44 0.44 -12.88
CA ILE A 132 -14.90 -0.34 -11.77
C ILE A 132 -13.93 -1.39 -12.28
N LEU A 133 -12.94 -1.72 -11.44
CA LEU A 133 -11.99 -2.78 -11.72
C LEU A 133 -12.32 -4.00 -10.86
N LEU A 134 -12.27 -5.19 -11.46
CA LEU A 134 -12.59 -6.46 -10.82
C LEU A 134 -11.42 -7.44 -10.88
N ARG A 135 -11.27 -8.23 -9.84
CA ARG A 135 -10.32 -9.35 -9.80
C ARG A 135 -10.92 -10.57 -9.10
N PRO A 136 -10.69 -11.79 -9.61
CA PRO A 136 -10.95 -13.01 -8.85
C PRO A 136 -10.15 -13.06 -7.55
N VAL A 137 -10.81 -13.40 -6.44
CA VAL A 137 -10.18 -13.57 -5.12
C VAL A 137 -10.56 -14.90 -4.47
N ALA A 138 -9.69 -15.41 -3.61
CA ALA A 138 -9.94 -16.66 -2.87
C ALA A 138 -10.96 -16.46 -1.72
N ASN A 139 -11.05 -15.26 -1.14
CA ASN A 139 -11.98 -14.95 -0.05
C ASN A 139 -12.87 -13.73 -0.36
N PRO A 140 -13.93 -13.90 -1.17
CA PRO A 140 -14.73 -12.77 -1.66
C PRO A 140 -15.54 -12.06 -0.56
N SER A 141 -15.88 -12.75 0.53
CA SER A 141 -16.69 -12.18 1.63
C SER A 141 -16.00 -11.04 2.39
N ALA A 142 -14.68 -10.86 2.19
CA ALA A 142 -13.92 -9.76 2.77
C ALA A 142 -14.00 -8.44 1.97
N PHE A 143 -14.61 -8.45 0.79
CA PHE A 143 -14.61 -7.34 -0.18
C PHE A 143 -16.02 -7.02 -0.69
N GLY A 144 -16.15 -5.91 -1.42
CA GLY A 144 -17.30 -5.68 -2.29
C GLY A 144 -17.24 -6.59 -3.51
N VAL A 145 -18.27 -7.39 -3.74
CA VAL A 145 -18.31 -8.44 -4.78
C VAL A 145 -19.31 -8.08 -5.86
N ALA A 146 -18.87 -8.17 -7.11
CA ALA A 146 -19.70 -7.92 -8.29
C ALA A 146 -20.22 -9.22 -8.90
N GLU A 147 -21.50 -9.24 -9.23
CA GLU A 147 -22.08 -10.20 -10.16
C GLU A 147 -22.08 -9.59 -11.57
N VAL A 148 -21.58 -10.35 -12.54
CA VAL A 148 -21.51 -9.93 -13.95
C VAL A 148 -22.16 -10.97 -14.83
N ASP A 149 -22.82 -10.54 -15.91
CA ASP A 149 -23.34 -11.45 -16.92
C ASP A 149 -22.24 -11.95 -17.88
N ASP A 150 -22.62 -12.82 -18.82
CA ASP A 150 -21.72 -13.38 -19.84
C ASP A 150 -21.14 -12.30 -20.79
N GLY A 151 -21.79 -11.15 -20.90
CA GLY A 151 -21.34 -9.98 -21.65
C GLY A 151 -20.41 -9.05 -20.84
N GLY A 152 -20.19 -9.33 -19.56
CA GLY A 152 -19.38 -8.51 -18.66
C GLY A 152 -20.11 -7.30 -18.06
N LYS A 153 -21.44 -7.20 -18.23
CA LYS A 153 -22.24 -6.14 -17.61
C LYS A 153 -22.43 -6.45 -16.13
N VAL A 154 -22.26 -5.43 -15.28
CA VAL A 154 -22.48 -5.56 -13.83
C VAL A 154 -23.98 -5.62 -13.54
N LEU A 155 -24.42 -6.72 -12.95
CA LEU A 155 -25.81 -6.94 -12.55
C LEU A 155 -26.06 -6.48 -11.12
N GLN A 156 -25.15 -6.83 -10.23
CA GLN A 156 -25.26 -6.55 -8.80
C GLN A 156 -23.89 -6.33 -8.18
N LEU A 157 -23.86 -5.50 -7.13
CA LEU A 157 -22.69 -5.23 -6.31
C LEU A 157 -23.09 -5.26 -4.84
N ILE A 158 -22.38 -6.03 -4.03
CA ILE A 158 -22.72 -6.24 -2.62
C ILE A 158 -21.47 -6.07 -1.77
N GLU A 159 -21.51 -5.21 -0.74
CA GLU A 159 -20.42 -5.07 0.22
C GLU A 159 -20.35 -6.26 1.17
N LYS A 160 -19.19 -6.92 1.23
CA LYS A 160 -18.85 -7.98 2.19
C LYS A 160 -19.98 -9.00 2.37
N PRO A 161 -20.46 -9.63 1.29
CA PRO A 161 -21.58 -10.55 1.36
C PRO A 161 -21.20 -11.79 2.17
N LYS A 162 -22.13 -12.25 3.03
CA LYS A 162 -21.98 -13.55 3.72
C LYS A 162 -21.96 -14.71 2.74
N ILE A 163 -22.73 -14.61 1.66
CA ILE A 163 -22.79 -15.57 0.56
C ILE A 163 -22.46 -14.79 -0.72
N PRO A 164 -21.20 -14.80 -1.18
CA PRO A 164 -20.81 -14.04 -2.36
C PRO A 164 -21.48 -14.56 -3.63
N PRO A 165 -22.02 -13.67 -4.50
CA PRO A 165 -22.62 -14.09 -5.77
C PRO A 165 -21.58 -14.55 -6.80
N SER A 166 -20.33 -14.13 -6.63
CA SER A 166 -19.19 -14.53 -7.46
C SER A 166 -17.89 -14.46 -6.65
N ASN A 167 -16.76 -14.73 -7.31
CA ASN A 167 -15.43 -14.49 -6.75
C ASN A 167 -14.78 -13.17 -7.22
N LEU A 168 -15.52 -12.31 -7.94
CA LEU A 168 -15.00 -11.06 -8.49
C LEU A 168 -15.14 -9.93 -7.47
N ALA A 169 -14.03 -9.58 -6.82
CA ALA A 169 -13.96 -8.47 -5.90
C ALA A 169 -13.62 -7.16 -6.63
N LEU A 170 -14.14 -6.05 -6.10
CA LEU A 170 -13.69 -4.72 -6.45
C LEU A 170 -12.21 -4.54 -6.10
N VAL A 171 -11.43 -4.17 -7.10
CA VAL A 171 -10.11 -3.60 -6.94
C VAL A 171 -10.31 -2.16 -6.52
N GLY A 172 -9.62 -1.68 -5.48
CA GLY A 172 -9.79 -0.35 -4.85
C GLY A 172 -9.45 0.87 -5.73
N VAL A 173 -9.79 0.83 -7.02
CA VAL A 173 -9.61 1.86 -8.03
C VAL A 173 -10.91 1.99 -8.82
N TYR A 174 -11.44 3.20 -8.85
CA TYR A 174 -12.75 3.49 -9.43
C TYR A 174 -12.64 4.77 -10.24
N PHE A 175 -13.41 4.88 -11.32
CA PHE A 175 -13.55 6.12 -12.07
C PHE A 175 -15.01 6.55 -12.02
N PHE A 176 -15.24 7.82 -11.76
CA PHE A 176 -16.59 8.35 -11.62
C PHE A 176 -16.77 9.62 -12.44
N SER A 177 -17.95 9.73 -13.03
CA SER A 177 -18.53 11.02 -13.42
C SER A 177 -19.11 11.74 -12.20
N HIS A 178 -19.50 13.00 -12.35
CA HIS A 178 -20.14 13.78 -11.28
C HIS A 178 -21.49 13.17 -10.80
N VAL A 179 -22.12 12.30 -11.60
CA VAL A 179 -23.40 11.64 -11.24
C VAL A 179 -23.28 10.80 -9.97
N ILE A 180 -22.06 10.38 -9.59
CA ILE A 180 -21.84 9.67 -8.32
C ILE A 180 -22.30 10.48 -7.10
N PHE A 181 -22.26 11.81 -7.14
CA PHE A 181 -22.71 12.63 -6.01
C PHE A 181 -24.21 12.47 -5.74
N ASP A 182 -25.02 12.35 -6.80
CA ASP A 182 -26.44 12.11 -6.68
C ASP A 182 -26.71 10.71 -6.11
N ALA A 183 -25.94 9.71 -6.55
CA ALA A 183 -26.03 8.37 -6.00
C ALA A 183 -25.68 8.34 -4.50
N ILE A 184 -24.59 9.01 -4.10
CA ILE A 184 -24.17 9.10 -2.70
C ILE A 184 -25.23 9.81 -1.85
N ALA A 185 -25.89 10.84 -2.37
CA ALA A 185 -26.95 11.54 -1.65
C ALA A 185 -28.21 10.69 -1.39
N ASN A 186 -28.38 9.58 -2.11
CA ASN A 186 -29.56 8.71 -2.04
C ASN A 186 -29.33 7.37 -1.32
N ILE A 187 -28.11 7.10 -0.85
CA ILE A 187 -27.82 5.92 -0.03
C ILE A 187 -27.95 6.23 1.45
N GLN A 188 -28.07 5.18 2.27
CA GLN A 188 -28.11 5.26 3.72
C GLN A 188 -26.93 4.47 4.30
N PRO A 189 -26.49 4.77 5.54
CA PRO A 189 -25.44 4.00 6.18
C PRO A 189 -25.80 2.51 6.26
N SER A 190 -24.81 1.65 6.01
CA SER A 190 -24.95 0.20 6.08
C SER A 190 -25.17 -0.26 7.52
N ALA A 191 -25.36 -1.57 7.74
CA ALA A 191 -25.40 -2.16 9.09
C ALA A 191 -24.12 -1.88 9.92
N ARG A 192 -23.03 -1.45 9.26
CA ARG A 192 -21.77 -1.03 9.90
C ARG A 192 -21.74 0.46 10.27
N GLY A 193 -22.77 1.22 9.92
CA GLY A 193 -22.82 2.68 10.09
C GLY A 193 -21.96 3.45 9.09
N GLU A 194 -21.53 2.81 7.99
CA GLU A 194 -20.68 3.41 6.96
C GLU A 194 -21.49 3.68 5.68
N LEU A 195 -21.24 4.80 5.01
CA LEU A 195 -21.69 5.03 3.64
C LEU A 195 -20.76 4.25 2.68
N GLU A 196 -21.27 3.12 2.19
CA GLU A 196 -20.50 2.22 1.34
C GLU A 196 -20.50 2.70 -0.12
N ILE A 197 -19.35 2.69 -0.78
CA ILE A 197 -19.27 3.07 -2.20
C ILE A 197 -19.98 2.06 -3.10
N THR A 198 -20.05 0.79 -2.69
CA THR A 198 -20.80 -0.26 -3.38
C THR A 198 -22.27 0.08 -3.51
N ASP A 199 -22.86 0.68 -2.48
CA ASP A 199 -24.28 1.01 -2.45
C ASP A 199 -24.56 2.18 -3.42
N ALA A 200 -23.64 3.14 -3.51
CA ALA A 200 -23.72 4.23 -4.48
C ALA A 200 -23.59 3.70 -5.92
N ILE A 201 -22.68 2.76 -6.18
CA ILE A 201 -22.56 2.13 -7.51
C ILE A 201 -23.80 1.29 -7.83
N GLN A 202 -24.33 0.53 -6.85
CA GLN A 202 -25.57 -0.23 -7.02
C GLN A 202 -26.75 0.69 -7.32
N TYR A 203 -26.82 1.87 -6.70
CA TYR A 203 -27.82 2.88 -7.02
C TYR A 203 -27.71 3.31 -8.50
N LEU A 204 -26.51 3.57 -9.01
CA LEU A 204 -26.30 3.88 -10.43
C LEU A 204 -26.82 2.75 -11.35
N ILE A 205 -26.51 1.49 -11.02
CA ILE A 205 -26.99 0.32 -11.77
C ILE A 205 -28.53 0.29 -11.79
N ASN A 206 -29.18 0.48 -10.63
CA ASN A 206 -30.63 0.48 -10.50
C ASN A 206 -31.30 1.62 -11.31
N GLN A 207 -30.63 2.76 -11.44
CA GLN A 207 -31.08 3.89 -12.26
C GLN A 207 -30.72 3.76 -13.75
N GLN A 208 -30.27 2.58 -14.19
CA GLN A 208 -29.87 2.30 -15.57
C GLN A 208 -28.76 3.23 -16.09
N LYS A 209 -27.91 3.72 -15.19
CA LYS A 209 -26.69 4.46 -15.52
C LYS A 209 -25.63 3.52 -16.08
N GLN A 210 -24.70 4.06 -16.85
CA GLN A 210 -23.66 3.27 -17.50
C GLN A 210 -22.54 2.95 -16.51
N VAL A 211 -22.58 1.74 -15.93
CA VAL A 211 -21.52 1.19 -15.08
C VAL A 211 -20.76 0.11 -15.86
N VAL A 212 -19.47 0.37 -16.11
CA VAL A 212 -18.59 -0.53 -16.87
C VAL A 212 -17.64 -1.23 -15.91
N ALA A 213 -17.43 -2.55 -16.09
CA ALA A 213 -16.44 -3.30 -15.34
C ALA A 213 -15.33 -3.83 -16.24
N HIS A 214 -14.08 -3.72 -15.76
CA HIS A 214 -12.94 -4.35 -16.41
C HIS A 214 -12.21 -5.30 -15.45
N LYS A 215 -11.72 -6.42 -15.98
CA LYS A 215 -10.88 -7.35 -15.22
C LYS A 215 -9.42 -6.88 -15.24
N LEU A 216 -8.82 -6.70 -14.06
CA LEU A 216 -7.40 -6.38 -13.92
C LEU A 216 -6.54 -7.60 -14.32
N GLN A 217 -5.55 -7.40 -15.19
CA GLN A 217 -4.66 -8.46 -15.66
C GLN A 217 -3.37 -8.59 -14.83
N GLY A 218 -2.80 -7.46 -14.39
CA GLY A 218 -1.60 -7.41 -13.54
C GLY A 218 -1.86 -7.91 -12.12
N TRP A 219 -0.93 -7.72 -11.19
CA TRP A 219 -1.16 -8.01 -9.77
C TRP A 219 -1.94 -6.89 -9.07
N TRP A 220 -2.61 -7.25 -7.98
CA TRP A 220 -3.31 -6.35 -7.07
C TRP A 220 -3.08 -6.85 -5.65
N LEU A 221 -2.72 -5.93 -4.77
CA LEU A 221 -2.31 -6.22 -3.41
C LEU A 221 -3.03 -5.26 -2.44
N ASP A 222 -3.71 -5.79 -1.43
CA ASP A 222 -4.10 -5.06 -0.22
C ASP A 222 -3.01 -5.31 0.82
N THR A 223 -2.23 -4.30 1.19
CA THR A 223 -1.17 -4.44 2.21
C THR A 223 -1.78 -4.43 3.62
N GLY A 224 -2.77 -5.29 3.87
CA GLY A 224 -3.62 -5.29 5.05
C GLY A 224 -3.05 -6.03 6.25
N LYS A 225 -2.08 -6.94 6.04
CA LYS A 225 -1.46 -7.80 7.05
C LYS A 225 0.04 -7.99 6.78
N LYS A 226 0.76 -8.60 7.73
CA LYS A 226 2.20 -8.90 7.63
C LYS A 226 2.54 -9.63 6.33
N ASP A 227 1.88 -10.74 6.05
CA ASP A 227 2.23 -11.59 4.90
C ASP A 227 1.87 -10.91 3.58
N ASP A 228 0.78 -10.13 3.56
CA ASP A 228 0.43 -9.31 2.39
C ASP A 228 1.50 -8.24 2.11
N LEU A 229 2.10 -7.67 3.17
CA LEU A 229 3.22 -6.72 3.05
C LEU A 229 4.48 -7.38 2.50
N LEU A 230 4.82 -8.59 2.98
CA LEU A 230 5.97 -9.34 2.48
C LEU A 230 5.78 -9.73 1.02
N GLU A 231 4.59 -10.19 0.64
CA GLU A 231 4.26 -10.51 -0.74
C GLU A 231 4.30 -9.28 -1.65
N ALA A 232 3.80 -8.14 -1.15
CA ALA A 232 3.92 -6.87 -1.86
C ALA A 232 5.38 -6.46 -2.06
N ASN A 233 6.21 -6.61 -1.03
CA ASN A 233 7.64 -6.35 -1.11
C ASN A 233 8.31 -7.24 -2.16
N ARG A 234 8.01 -8.54 -2.14
CA ARG A 234 8.51 -9.54 -3.09
C ARG A 234 8.19 -9.14 -4.54
N LEU A 235 6.91 -8.88 -4.83
CA LEU A 235 6.43 -8.55 -6.18
C LEU A 235 6.98 -7.21 -6.68
N VAL A 236 7.03 -6.18 -5.83
CA VAL A 236 7.56 -4.86 -6.19
C VAL A 236 9.06 -4.94 -6.47
N LEU A 237 9.83 -5.66 -5.63
CA LEU A 237 11.25 -5.88 -5.88
C LEU A 237 11.48 -6.68 -7.16
N ASP A 238 10.66 -7.68 -7.43
CA ASP A 238 10.80 -8.49 -8.63
C ASP A 238 10.44 -7.71 -9.90
N THR A 239 9.43 -6.84 -9.84
CA THR A 239 8.92 -6.11 -11.00
C THR A 239 9.72 -4.84 -11.30
N TYR A 240 10.08 -4.05 -10.27
CA TYR A 240 10.56 -2.68 -10.46
C TYR A 240 11.97 -2.39 -9.95
N LEU A 241 12.63 -3.34 -9.27
CA LEU A 241 13.97 -3.09 -8.72
C LEU A 241 14.98 -2.87 -9.85
N THR A 242 15.45 -1.63 -9.96
CA THR A 242 16.57 -1.26 -10.81
C THR A 242 17.86 -1.27 -9.98
N PRO A 243 18.85 -2.11 -10.30
CA PRO A 243 20.08 -2.22 -9.53
C PRO A 243 20.88 -0.91 -9.53
N SER A 244 21.49 -0.59 -8.38
CA SER A 244 22.43 0.52 -8.24
C SER A 244 23.20 0.36 -6.94
N ASN A 245 24.45 0.84 -6.88
CA ASN A 245 25.23 0.79 -5.67
C ASN A 245 25.92 2.13 -5.42
N LEU A 246 25.50 2.82 -4.35
CA LEU A 246 26.05 4.10 -3.92
C LEU A 246 26.75 3.99 -2.55
N ALA A 247 26.98 2.76 -2.06
CA ALA A 247 27.60 2.48 -0.78
C ALA A 247 29.12 2.37 -0.87
N GLU A 248 29.76 2.52 0.29
CA GLU A 248 31.13 2.09 0.53
C GLU A 248 31.14 0.58 0.80
N VAL A 249 31.81 -0.19 -0.04
CA VAL A 249 31.86 -1.65 0.02
C VAL A 249 33.30 -2.10 0.16
N ASP A 250 33.60 -2.93 1.15
CA ASP A 250 34.95 -3.45 1.35
C ASP A 250 35.32 -4.56 0.34
N ALA A 251 36.59 -4.97 0.33
CA ALA A 251 37.09 -5.97 -0.62
C ALA A 251 36.60 -7.40 -0.33
N GLN A 252 36.06 -7.66 0.86
CA GLN A 252 35.58 -8.98 1.28
C GLN A 252 34.10 -9.19 0.96
N SER A 253 33.35 -8.10 0.78
CA SER A 253 31.92 -8.17 0.50
C SER A 253 31.60 -8.60 -0.94
N GLN A 254 30.50 -9.32 -1.09
CA GLN A 254 29.98 -9.78 -2.37
C GLN A 254 28.55 -9.28 -2.58
N ILE A 255 28.30 -8.68 -3.75
CA ILE A 255 26.96 -8.24 -4.18
C ILE A 255 26.59 -9.01 -5.45
N ILE A 256 25.53 -9.81 -5.37
CA ILE A 256 25.16 -10.78 -6.39
C ILE A 256 23.71 -10.53 -6.83
N GLY A 257 23.47 -10.42 -8.14
CA GLY A 257 22.13 -10.24 -8.70
C GLY A 257 21.62 -8.79 -8.63
N ARG A 258 20.29 -8.60 -8.61
CA ARG A 258 19.68 -7.27 -8.62
C ARG A 258 19.71 -6.64 -7.23
N VAL A 259 20.63 -5.73 -6.97
CA VAL A 259 20.73 -5.07 -5.66
C VAL A 259 20.74 -3.56 -5.83
N LYS A 260 19.93 -2.86 -5.03
CA LYS A 260 19.94 -1.41 -4.92
C LYS A 260 20.43 -1.01 -3.52
N ILE A 261 21.52 -0.25 -3.44
CA ILE A 261 22.07 0.24 -2.16
C ILE A 261 22.19 1.76 -2.21
N GLY A 262 21.58 2.41 -1.22
CA GLY A 262 21.56 3.86 -1.04
C GLY A 262 22.93 4.44 -0.67
N ALA A 263 23.01 5.77 -0.77
CA ALA A 263 24.24 6.52 -0.51
C ALA A 263 24.61 6.51 0.98
N LYS A 264 25.91 6.68 1.26
CA LYS A 264 26.49 6.74 2.62
C LYS A 264 26.25 5.47 3.45
N SER A 265 25.85 4.39 2.80
CA SER A 265 25.76 3.08 3.43
C SER A 265 27.11 2.40 3.41
N GLN A 266 27.41 1.59 4.41
CA GLN A 266 28.64 0.83 4.56
C GLN A 266 28.33 -0.66 4.53
N VAL A 267 29.08 -1.41 3.74
CA VAL A 267 28.96 -2.85 3.58
C VAL A 267 30.34 -3.48 3.82
N ILE A 268 30.47 -4.17 4.95
CA ILE A 268 31.74 -4.68 5.46
C ILE A 268 31.61 -6.18 5.69
N ASN A 269 32.43 -6.98 5.00
CA ASN A 269 32.41 -8.44 5.08
C ASN A 269 30.98 -9.04 4.96
N CYS A 270 30.18 -8.55 4.00
CA CYS A 270 28.81 -9.01 3.78
C CYS A 270 28.66 -9.79 2.48
N THR A 271 27.69 -10.70 2.44
CA THR A 271 27.19 -11.29 1.18
C THR A 271 25.75 -10.86 0.95
N ILE A 272 25.47 -10.15 -0.14
CA ILE A 272 24.14 -9.64 -0.49
C ILE A 272 23.70 -10.28 -1.79
N ARG A 273 22.58 -11.02 -1.76
CA ARG A 273 22.02 -11.71 -2.93
C ARG A 273 20.62 -11.17 -3.25
N GLY A 274 20.52 -10.52 -4.41
CA GLY A 274 19.30 -9.88 -4.89
C GLY A 274 18.20 -10.84 -5.35
N PRO A 275 16.95 -10.35 -5.51
CA PRO A 275 16.55 -8.94 -5.43
C PRO A 275 16.55 -8.37 -4.01
N VAL A 276 17.31 -7.28 -3.76
CA VAL A 276 17.41 -6.63 -2.44
C VAL A 276 17.45 -5.11 -2.61
N ILE A 277 16.79 -4.39 -1.71
CA ILE A 277 16.93 -2.93 -1.59
C ILE A 277 17.42 -2.53 -0.20
N ILE A 278 18.45 -1.69 -0.15
CA ILE A 278 19.03 -1.12 1.06
C ILE A 278 18.99 0.41 0.93
N GLY A 279 18.51 1.08 1.97
CA GLY A 279 18.38 2.53 2.06
C GLY A 279 19.71 3.25 2.20
N ASN A 280 19.61 4.54 2.53
CA ASN A 280 20.74 5.42 2.77
C ASN A 280 21.21 5.33 4.23
N ASN A 281 22.49 5.63 4.47
CA ASN A 281 23.11 5.66 5.79
C ASN A 281 22.96 4.35 6.59
N CYS A 282 22.91 3.20 5.91
CA CYS A 282 22.86 1.91 6.58
C CYS A 282 24.27 1.43 6.92
N HIS A 283 24.42 0.69 8.01
CA HIS A 283 25.68 0.04 8.37
C HIS A 283 25.45 -1.47 8.44
N LEU A 284 26.08 -2.21 7.53
CA LEU A 284 26.01 -3.66 7.43
C LEU A 284 27.42 -4.23 7.65
N GLU A 285 27.57 -5.08 8.66
CA GLU A 285 28.85 -5.71 8.99
C GLU A 285 28.65 -7.21 9.26
N ASN A 286 29.44 -8.08 8.63
CA ASN A 286 29.40 -9.54 8.84
C ASN A 286 27.99 -10.13 8.63
N CYS A 287 27.31 -9.74 7.56
CA CYS A 287 25.91 -10.12 7.32
C CYS A 287 25.73 -10.91 6.02
N PHE A 288 24.82 -11.88 6.02
CA PHE A 288 24.18 -12.37 4.79
C PHE A 288 22.81 -11.72 4.59
N ILE A 289 22.59 -11.09 3.44
CA ILE A 289 21.31 -10.49 3.06
C ILE A 289 20.76 -11.21 1.83
N GLY A 290 19.71 -11.99 2.04
CA GLY A 290 19.06 -12.82 1.04
C GLY A 290 17.96 -12.12 0.25
N PRO A 291 17.48 -12.76 -0.82
CA PRO A 291 16.46 -12.24 -1.72
C PRO A 291 15.20 -11.73 -1.04
N TYR A 292 14.52 -10.80 -1.73
CA TYR A 292 13.24 -10.21 -1.35
C TYR A 292 13.25 -9.45 -0.02
N SER A 293 14.44 -9.01 0.38
CA SER A 293 14.61 -8.20 1.58
C SER A 293 14.66 -6.71 1.27
N SER A 294 14.02 -5.90 2.11
CA SER A 294 14.13 -4.45 2.05
C SER A 294 14.61 -3.90 3.39
N ILE A 295 15.70 -3.15 3.37
CA ILE A 295 16.28 -2.51 4.55
C ILE A 295 16.17 -1.00 4.39
N ALA A 296 15.35 -0.34 5.21
CA ALA A 296 15.14 1.09 5.15
C ALA A 296 16.33 1.90 5.66
N ASN A 297 16.26 3.22 5.50
CA ASN A 297 17.35 4.13 5.87
C ASN A 297 17.78 3.99 7.33
N ASN A 298 19.04 4.32 7.61
CA ASN A 298 19.60 4.42 8.96
C ASN A 298 19.58 3.10 9.76
N ALA A 299 19.37 1.96 9.09
CA ALA A 299 19.38 0.66 9.74
C ALA A 299 20.82 0.19 10.04
N THR A 300 20.99 -0.56 11.12
CA THR A 300 22.28 -1.15 11.51
C THR A 300 22.10 -2.66 11.67
N LEU A 301 22.85 -3.44 10.89
CA LEU A 301 22.86 -4.89 10.95
C LEU A 301 24.29 -5.36 11.15
N ILE A 302 24.56 -6.07 12.23
CA ILE A 302 25.90 -6.55 12.59
C ILE A 302 25.80 -8.02 13.00
N ASP A 303 26.63 -8.88 12.41
CA ASP A 303 26.67 -10.32 12.72
C ASP A 303 25.27 -10.97 12.63
N THR A 304 24.57 -10.77 11.51
CA THR A 304 23.21 -11.29 11.32
C THR A 304 22.89 -11.66 9.88
N ASP A 305 22.08 -12.72 9.73
CA ASP A 305 21.62 -13.21 8.43
C ASP A 305 20.13 -12.97 8.29
N LEU A 306 19.68 -12.41 7.17
CA LEU A 306 18.27 -12.17 6.89
C LEU A 306 17.87 -12.50 5.46
N GLU A 307 16.63 -12.94 5.26
CA GLU A 307 16.04 -13.23 3.94
C GLU A 307 14.52 -12.95 3.98
N HIS A 308 13.91 -12.62 2.85
CA HIS A 308 12.46 -12.39 2.73
C HIS A 308 11.87 -11.55 3.89
N SER A 309 12.52 -10.42 4.19
CA SER A 309 12.22 -9.63 5.38
C SER A 309 12.22 -8.12 5.10
N VAL A 310 11.38 -7.39 5.82
CA VAL A 310 11.25 -5.92 5.74
C VAL A 310 11.78 -5.30 7.04
N ILE A 311 12.89 -4.58 6.95
CA ILE A 311 13.54 -3.89 8.07
C ILE A 311 13.25 -2.39 7.96
N LEU A 312 12.51 -1.84 8.92
CA LEU A 312 12.10 -0.43 8.89
C LEU A 312 13.19 0.52 9.41
N GLU A 313 12.95 1.81 9.18
CA GLU A 313 13.95 2.87 9.38
C GLU A 313 14.54 2.87 10.79
N GLY A 314 15.86 2.98 10.89
CA GLY A 314 16.57 3.05 12.17
C GLY A 314 16.59 1.76 12.99
N ALA A 315 16.07 0.63 12.48
CA ALA A 315 16.13 -0.65 13.19
C ALA A 315 17.58 -1.10 13.38
N LYS A 316 17.85 -1.76 14.51
CA LYS A 316 19.18 -2.26 14.87
C LYS A 316 19.12 -3.74 15.20
N ILE A 317 19.89 -4.55 14.49
CA ILE A 317 19.98 -6.00 14.74
C ILE A 317 21.45 -6.35 14.89
N ALA A 318 21.84 -6.92 16.02
CA ALA A 318 23.24 -7.18 16.32
C ALA A 318 23.45 -8.52 17.05
N GLY A 319 24.35 -9.35 16.49
CA GLY A 319 24.76 -10.61 17.09
C GLY A 319 23.73 -11.73 16.95
N ILE A 320 22.75 -11.62 16.05
CA ILE A 320 21.71 -12.64 15.90
C ILE A 320 22.17 -13.66 14.86
N HIS A 321 22.71 -14.77 15.35
CA HIS A 321 23.27 -15.83 14.51
C HIS A 321 22.22 -16.77 13.90
N GLN A 322 21.00 -16.78 14.42
CA GLN A 322 19.87 -17.45 13.76
C GLN A 322 19.43 -16.61 12.56
N ARG A 323 19.11 -17.29 11.45
CA ARG A 323 18.59 -16.61 10.26
C ARG A 323 17.22 -16.01 10.54
N ILE A 324 17.06 -14.74 10.19
CA ILE A 324 15.78 -14.02 10.23
C ILE A 324 15.09 -14.19 8.88
N ILE A 325 13.86 -14.72 8.88
CA ILE A 325 13.07 -14.98 7.68
C ILE A 325 11.60 -14.60 7.91
N ASP A 326 10.87 -14.27 6.85
CA ASP A 326 9.42 -13.98 6.87
C ASP A 326 9.02 -12.90 7.89
N SER A 327 9.91 -11.93 8.10
CA SER A 327 9.88 -11.01 9.23
C SER A 327 9.69 -9.57 8.80
N VAL A 328 8.94 -8.82 9.62
CA VAL A 328 8.84 -7.35 9.50
C VAL A 328 9.31 -6.75 10.82
N ILE A 329 10.41 -6.00 10.78
CA ILE A 329 11.03 -5.41 11.96
C ILE A 329 10.77 -3.90 11.97
N GLY A 330 10.07 -3.45 13.02
CA GLY A 330 9.54 -2.10 13.15
C GLY A 330 10.59 -0.99 13.22
N GLN A 331 10.11 0.26 13.07
CA GLN A 331 10.98 1.45 13.07
C GLN A 331 11.70 1.57 14.42
N ARG A 332 13.03 1.77 14.39
CA ARG A 332 13.88 1.86 15.60
C ARG A 332 13.80 0.64 16.54
N ALA A 333 13.27 -0.49 16.08
CA ALA A 333 13.27 -1.73 16.86
C ALA A 333 14.72 -2.22 17.06
N GLN A 334 14.98 -2.85 18.19
CA GLN A 334 16.31 -3.36 18.54
C GLN A 334 16.23 -4.86 18.84
N LEU A 335 17.04 -5.64 18.13
CA LEU A 335 17.21 -7.07 18.37
C LEU A 335 18.69 -7.35 18.61
N THR A 336 19.07 -7.58 19.86
CA THR A 336 20.48 -7.66 20.27
C THR A 336 20.74 -8.80 21.25
N ILE A 337 21.93 -9.37 21.23
CA ILE A 337 22.38 -10.27 22.31
C ILE A 337 22.74 -9.46 23.57
N ALA A 338 22.20 -9.88 24.72
CA ALA A 338 22.59 -9.33 26.01
C ALA A 338 23.98 -9.85 26.44
N PRO A 339 24.88 -9.00 26.96
CA PRO A 339 26.26 -9.37 27.28
C PRO A 339 26.42 -10.24 28.54
N ARG A 340 25.34 -10.49 29.31
CA ARG A 340 25.40 -11.13 30.63
C ARG A 340 24.92 -12.59 30.59
N ARG A 341 25.63 -13.47 31.30
CA ARG A 341 25.16 -14.84 31.60
C ARG A 341 24.05 -14.81 32.67
N PRO A 342 23.12 -15.78 32.69
CA PRO A 342 22.98 -16.91 31.76
C PRO A 342 22.47 -16.49 30.37
N LYS A 343 22.69 -17.34 29.35
CA LYS A 343 22.07 -17.16 28.03
C LYS A 343 20.55 -17.27 28.22
N ALA A 344 19.84 -16.17 28.02
CA ALA A 344 18.40 -16.09 28.21
C ALA A 344 17.80 -15.08 27.24
N LEU A 345 16.57 -15.33 26.82
CA LEU A 345 15.79 -14.39 26.03
C LEU A 345 15.19 -13.33 26.95
N ARG A 346 15.22 -12.08 26.50
CA ARG A 346 14.68 -10.93 27.24
C ARG A 346 13.92 -10.07 26.26
N PHE A 347 12.68 -9.72 26.62
CA PHE A 347 11.80 -9.01 25.72
C PHE A 347 11.27 -7.74 26.39
N LEU A 348 11.19 -6.67 25.61
CA LEU A 348 10.37 -5.50 25.85
C LEU A 348 9.45 -5.40 24.63
N ILE A 349 8.17 -5.74 24.81
CA ILE A 349 7.21 -5.93 23.73
C ILE A 349 6.02 -5.01 23.99
N GLY A 350 5.55 -4.30 22.97
CA GLY A 350 4.31 -3.52 23.02
C GLY A 350 3.07 -4.34 22.66
N ASP A 351 1.93 -3.66 22.54
CA ASP A 351 0.65 -4.27 22.17
C ASP A 351 0.65 -4.80 20.73
N ASP A 352 -0.16 -5.84 20.47
CA ASP A 352 -0.36 -6.50 19.17
C ASP A 352 0.92 -7.02 18.47
N CYS A 353 2.07 -7.06 19.14
CA CYS A 353 3.29 -7.68 18.63
C CYS A 353 3.17 -9.22 18.64
N GLN A 354 3.69 -9.86 17.59
CA GLN A 354 3.82 -11.31 17.49
C GLN A 354 5.31 -11.67 17.38
N ILE A 355 5.78 -12.58 18.24
CA ILE A 355 7.15 -13.10 18.21
C ILE A 355 7.06 -14.61 18.03
N GLU A 356 7.70 -15.12 16.98
CA GLU A 356 7.80 -16.53 16.68
C GLU A 356 9.27 -16.95 16.75
N LEU A 357 9.54 -17.99 17.53
CA LEU A 357 10.87 -18.57 17.68
C LEU A 357 10.75 -20.04 17.29
N THR A 358 11.50 -20.46 16.27
CA THR A 358 11.43 -21.80 15.69
C THR A 358 12.77 -22.51 15.78
#